data_AF-A0A7S0SL50-F1
#
_entry.id   AF-A0A7S0SL50-F1
#
_cell.length_a   1.000
_cell.length_b   1.000
_cell.length_c   1.000
_cell.angle_alpha   90.00
_cell.angle_beta   90.00
_cell.angle_gamma   90.00
#
_symmetry.space_group_name_H-M   'P 1'
#
loop_
_entity.id
_entity.type
_entity.pdbx_description
1 polymer ?
#
loop_
_entity_poly.entity_id
_entity_poly.type
_entity_poly.pdbx_seq_one_letter_code
_entity_poly.pdbx_strand_id
1 'polypeptide(L)'
;VVVGTSRGTCVFYDFADGTSVEVDCAAGGEVVVGRVWLDPTARHAIVTLHDALGRPVDTVYFRPGTDPRARPLPAVAAARVAVTAVGWHVAQCTALAALDVLVGTADGFLFELCLETAAPGAAAGAGAGKSKSKPTPETLFRKLLALTEVREPIAGLCVECVEG
;
A
#
# COMPACT_ATOMS: atom_id res chain seq x y z
N VAL A 1 6.28 3.22 15.17
CA VAL A 1 6.56 4.34 14.22
C VAL A 1 7.15 3.77 12.93
N VAL A 2 6.92 4.39 11.78
CA VAL A 2 7.61 4.06 10.52
C VAL A 2 8.39 5.28 10.04
N VAL A 3 9.67 5.09 9.71
CA VAL A 3 10.56 6.14 9.18
C VAL A 3 10.99 5.75 7.77
N GLY A 4 10.71 6.59 6.79
CA GLY A 4 11.24 6.46 5.42
C GLY A 4 12.61 7.09 5.29
N THR A 5 13.50 6.48 4.50
CA THR A 5 14.87 6.99 4.29
C THR A 5 15.16 7.32 2.83
N SER A 6 16.18 8.15 2.61
CA SER A 6 16.72 8.43 1.27
C SER A 6 17.47 7.24 0.65
N ARG A 7 17.60 6.11 1.35
CA ARG A 7 18.16 4.87 0.81
C ARG A 7 17.09 3.96 0.19
N GLY A 8 15.84 4.43 0.11
CA GLY A 8 14.73 3.62 -0.37
C GLY A 8 14.27 2.54 0.61
N THR A 9 14.62 2.68 1.90
CA THR A 9 14.20 1.76 2.96
C THR A 9 13.27 2.43 3.95
N CYS A 10 12.36 1.64 4.54
CA CYS A 10 11.55 2.04 5.68
C CYS A 10 11.98 1.27 6.93
N VAL A 11 12.11 1.97 8.06
CA VAL A 11 12.36 1.35 9.36
C VAL A 11 11.09 1.44 10.19
N PHE A 12 10.52 0.29 10.54
CA PHE A 12 9.46 0.19 11.53
C PHE A 12 10.07 -0.07 12.90
N TYR A 13 9.66 0.71 13.89
CA TYR A 13 10.04 0.52 15.29
C TYR A 13 8.78 0.36 16.15
N ASP A 14 8.72 -0.74 16.89
CA ASP A 14 7.68 -1.02 17.87
C ASP A 14 8.16 -0.60 19.27
N PHE A 15 7.43 0.33 19.88
CA PHE A 15 7.75 0.82 21.23
C PHE A 15 7.38 -0.16 22.33
N ALA A 16 6.49 -1.13 22.06
CA ALA A 16 6.02 -2.07 23.06
C ALA A 16 7.09 -3.12 23.42
N ASP A 17 7.83 -3.61 22.43
CA ASP A 17 8.87 -4.62 22.61
C ASP A 17 10.29 -4.12 22.29
N GLY A 18 10.41 -2.88 21.79
CA GLY A 18 11.69 -2.25 21.45
C GLY A 18 12.33 -2.80 20.18
N THR A 19 11.59 -3.54 19.36
CA THR A 19 12.11 -4.15 18.13
C THR A 19 12.05 -3.20 16.94
N SER A 20 12.94 -3.44 15.97
CA SER A 20 12.97 -2.72 14.70
C SER A 20 13.07 -3.65 13.51
N VAL A 21 12.34 -3.35 12.45
CA VAL A 21 12.37 -4.07 11.17
C VAL A 21 12.68 -3.08 10.06
N GLU A 22 13.75 -3.34 9.31
CA GLU A 22 14.05 -2.61 8.07
C GLU A 22 13.38 -3.31 6.88
N VAL A 23 12.68 -2.52 6.07
CA VAL A 23 11.97 -2.94 4.87
C VAL A 23 12.63 -2.29 3.68
N ASP A 24 13.18 -3.08 2.77
CA ASP A 24 13.62 -2.59 1.47
C ASP A 24 12.39 -2.29 0.59
N CYS A 25 12.15 -1.01 0.32
CA CYS A 25 11.07 -0.56 -0.56
C CYS A 25 11.55 -0.40 -2.00
N ALA A 26 12.85 -0.26 -2.22
CA ALA A 26 13.44 0.01 -3.52
C ALA A 26 13.66 -1.25 -4.37
N ALA A 27 13.56 -2.45 -3.77
CA ALA A 27 13.93 -3.72 -4.39
C ALA A 27 15.34 -3.66 -5.04
N GLY A 28 16.27 -2.97 -4.36
CA GLY A 28 17.64 -2.73 -4.82
C GLY A 28 17.83 -1.60 -5.84
N GLY A 29 16.79 -0.81 -6.17
CA GLY A 29 16.90 0.36 -7.03
C GLY A 29 17.41 1.63 -6.33
N GLU A 30 17.87 2.62 -7.11
CA GLU A 30 18.19 3.95 -6.59
C GLU A 30 16.93 4.82 -6.52
N VAL A 31 16.18 4.69 -5.43
CA VAL A 31 14.99 5.52 -5.14
C VAL A 31 15.00 5.99 -3.69
N VAL A 32 14.28 7.08 -3.42
CA VAL A 32 14.11 7.65 -2.09
C VAL A 32 12.67 7.46 -1.61
N VAL A 33 12.48 7.25 -0.31
CA VAL A 33 11.12 7.25 0.27
C VAL A 33 10.59 8.69 0.31
N GLY A 34 9.45 8.94 -0.33
CA GLY A 34 8.81 10.24 -0.41
C GLY A 34 7.82 10.48 0.74
N ARG A 35 6.79 9.63 0.85
CA ARG A 35 5.77 9.70 1.91
C ARG A 35 5.45 8.30 2.43
N VAL A 36 5.05 8.25 3.69
CA VAL A 36 4.63 7.03 4.38
C VAL A 36 3.25 7.28 4.97
N TRP A 37 2.27 6.47 4.61
CA TRP A 37 0.95 6.43 5.24
C TRP A 37 0.81 5.12 5.99
N LEU A 38 0.66 5.21 7.30
CA LEU A 38 0.39 4.09 8.18
C LEU A 38 -1.09 4.10 8.54
N ASP A 39 -1.74 2.95 8.49
CA ASP A 39 -3.12 2.86 8.98
C ASP A 39 -3.18 3.09 10.50
N PRO A 40 -4.32 3.52 11.06
CA PRO A 40 -4.42 3.79 12.50
C PRO A 40 -4.16 2.59 13.42
N THR A 41 -4.22 1.36 12.91
CA THR A 41 -3.87 0.14 13.66
C THR A 41 -2.41 -0.28 13.51
N ALA A 42 -1.61 0.46 12.73
CA ALA A 42 -0.19 0.23 12.47
C ALA A 42 0.18 -1.11 11.80
N ARG A 43 -0.77 -1.72 11.08
CA ARG A 43 -0.64 -3.03 10.43
C ARG A 43 -0.33 -2.93 8.95
N HIS A 44 -0.66 -1.82 8.32
CA HIS A 44 -0.62 -1.58 6.88
C HIS A 44 0.10 -0.27 6.59
N ALA A 45 1.07 -0.31 5.68
CA ALA A 45 1.80 0.87 5.26
C ALA A 45 1.77 1.00 3.74
N ILE A 46 1.44 2.19 3.24
CA ILE A 46 1.61 2.61 1.84
C ILE A 46 2.76 3.61 1.79
N VAL A 47 3.64 3.47 0.82
CA VAL A 47 4.84 4.30 0.67
C VAL A 47 5.03 4.71 -0.77
N THR A 48 5.24 6.01 -1.01
CA THR A 48 5.67 6.50 -2.33
C THR A 48 7.18 6.53 -2.44
N LEU A 49 7.68 6.19 -3.62
CA LEU A 49 9.09 6.18 -3.97
C LEU A 49 9.36 7.19 -5.07
N HIS A 50 10.40 8.01 -4.90
CA HIS A 50 10.80 9.01 -5.88
C HIS A 50 12.21 8.73 -6.39
N ASP A 51 12.56 9.24 -7.56
CA ASP A 51 13.94 9.24 -8.04
C ASP A 51 14.76 10.38 -7.42
N ALA A 52 16.05 10.45 -7.76
CA ALA A 52 16.95 11.50 -7.30
C ALA A 52 16.53 12.93 -7.70
N LEU A 53 15.65 13.07 -8.70
CA LEU A 53 15.08 14.36 -9.13
C LEU A 53 13.75 14.68 -8.44
N GLY A 54 13.31 13.84 -7.50
CA GLY A 54 12.06 13.99 -6.76
C GLY A 54 10.82 13.60 -7.56
N ARG A 55 10.96 12.93 -8.71
CA ARG A 55 9.83 12.49 -9.52
C ARG A 55 9.28 11.17 -8.96
N PRO A 56 7.95 10.99 -8.87
CA PRO A 56 7.35 9.73 -8.45
C PRO A 56 7.76 8.59 -9.39
N VAL A 57 8.21 7.47 -8.83
CA VAL A 57 8.63 6.27 -9.56
C VAL A 57 7.67 5.13 -9.29
N ASP A 58 7.33 4.89 -8.03
CA ASP A 58 6.44 3.79 -7.65
C ASP A 58 5.70 4.11 -6.34
N THR A 59 4.68 3.30 -6.04
CA THR A 59 4.02 3.25 -4.74
C THR A 59 3.95 1.81 -4.29
N VAL A 60 4.46 1.53 -3.10
CA VAL A 60 4.52 0.18 -2.54
C VAL A 60 3.67 0.05 -1.29
N TYR A 61 3.29 -1.18 -0.99
CA TYR A 61 2.57 -1.58 0.20
C TYR A 61 3.32 -2.68 0.96
N PHE A 62 3.31 -2.62 2.29
CA PHE A 62 3.80 -3.69 3.16
C PHE A 62 3.07 -3.73 4.51
N ARG A 63 3.30 -4.80 5.28
CA ARG A 63 2.76 -4.97 6.63
C ARG A 63 3.90 -5.06 7.66
N PRO A 64 4.21 -3.98 8.38
CA PRO A 64 5.43 -3.89 9.19
C PRO A 64 5.62 -5.05 10.18
N GLY A 65 4.56 -5.43 10.91
CA GLY A 65 4.63 -6.46 11.94
C GLY A 65 4.43 -7.90 11.47
N THR A 66 4.04 -8.14 10.20
CA THR A 66 3.67 -9.50 9.76
C THR A 66 4.25 -9.94 8.42
N ASP A 67 4.35 -9.05 7.43
CA ASP A 67 4.98 -9.34 6.13
C ASP A 67 5.76 -8.09 5.68
N PRO A 68 7.01 -7.92 6.14
CA PRO A 68 7.84 -6.75 5.90
C PRO A 68 8.46 -6.76 4.48
N ARG A 69 7.70 -7.22 3.48
CA ARG A 69 8.10 -7.21 2.07
C ARG A 69 7.28 -6.17 1.34
N ALA A 70 7.95 -5.15 0.82
CA ALA A 70 7.33 -4.15 -0.04
C ALA A 70 6.86 -4.78 -1.35
N ARG A 71 5.65 -4.42 -1.78
CA ARG A 71 5.04 -4.87 -3.02
C ARG A 71 4.52 -3.66 -3.78
N PRO A 72 4.87 -3.49 -5.07
CA PRO A 72 4.29 -2.44 -5.89
C PRO A 72 2.76 -2.52 -5.91
N LEU A 73 2.10 -1.36 -5.93
CA LEU A 73 0.66 -1.25 -6.16
C LEU A 73 0.42 -1.11 -7.67
N PRO A 74 0.07 -2.19 -8.39
CA PRO A 74 0.23 -2.24 -9.84
C PRO A 74 -0.62 -1.22 -10.60
N ALA A 75 -1.79 -0.88 -10.07
CA ALA A 75 -2.69 0.06 -10.73
C ALA A 75 -2.27 1.53 -10.56
N VAL A 76 -1.64 1.88 -9.43
CA VAL A 76 -1.00 3.19 -9.23
C VAL A 76 0.26 3.28 -10.10
N ALA A 77 1.07 2.22 -10.10
CA ALA A 77 2.28 2.12 -10.92
C ALA A 77 1.97 2.22 -12.42
N ALA A 78 0.89 1.57 -12.88
CA ALA A 78 0.44 1.61 -14.27
C ALA A 78 -0.04 3.01 -14.70
N ALA A 79 -0.70 3.75 -13.80
CA ALA A 79 -1.13 5.11 -14.07
C ALA A 79 0.04 6.10 -14.10
N ARG A 80 1.19 5.75 -13.49
CA ARG A 80 2.36 6.64 -13.31
C ARG A 80 2.00 7.96 -12.61
N VAL A 81 0.94 7.96 -11.82
CA VAL A 81 0.49 9.15 -11.11
C VAL A 81 0.97 9.10 -9.66
N ALA A 82 1.44 10.23 -9.15
CA ALA A 82 1.81 10.37 -7.76
C ALA A 82 0.58 10.18 -6.86
N VAL A 83 0.69 9.27 -5.89
CA VAL A 83 -0.24 9.23 -4.75
C VAL A 83 0.04 10.42 -3.86
N THR A 84 -0.99 11.21 -3.60
CA THR A 84 -0.90 12.45 -2.82
C THR A 84 -1.63 12.34 -1.49
N ALA A 85 -2.65 11.49 -1.39
CA ALA A 85 -3.43 11.26 -0.18
C ALA A 85 -3.86 9.80 -0.04
N VAL A 86 -3.95 9.32 1.20
CA VAL A 86 -4.47 8.00 1.54
C VAL A 86 -5.49 8.16 2.67
N GLY A 87 -6.66 7.57 2.48
CA GLY A 87 -7.71 7.46 3.50
C GLY A 87 -7.90 6.00 3.90
N TRP A 88 -7.79 5.70 5.20
CA TRP A 88 -7.97 4.35 5.73
C TRP A 88 -9.38 4.18 6.31
N HIS A 89 -10.12 3.18 5.83
CA HIS A 89 -11.34 2.74 6.49
C HIS A 89 -10.96 1.86 7.69
N VAL A 90 -10.80 2.47 8.86
CA VAL A 90 -10.22 1.80 10.06
C VAL A 90 -10.97 0.54 10.46
N ALA A 91 -12.31 0.56 10.37
CA ALA A 91 -13.15 -0.61 10.68
C ALA A 91 -12.89 -1.81 9.76
N GLN A 92 -12.35 -1.58 8.57
CA GLN A 92 -12.01 -2.60 7.58
C GLN A 92 -10.50 -2.91 7.53
N CYS A 93 -9.72 -2.40 8.47
CA CYS A 93 -8.30 -2.72 8.63
C CYS A 93 -8.13 -3.87 9.65
N THR A 94 -7.80 -5.06 9.15
CA THR A 94 -7.58 -6.28 9.93
C THR A 94 -6.08 -6.60 10.04
N ALA A 95 -5.70 -7.76 10.55
CA ALA A 95 -4.29 -8.21 10.50
C ALA A 95 -3.86 -8.67 9.09
N LEU A 96 -4.83 -9.05 8.25
CA LEU A 96 -4.58 -9.74 6.97
C LEU A 96 -4.99 -8.92 5.75
N ALA A 97 -5.84 -7.92 5.96
CA ALA A 97 -6.42 -7.13 4.89
C ALA A 97 -6.73 -5.71 5.34
N ALA A 98 -6.55 -4.76 4.44
CA ALA A 98 -7.16 -3.43 4.53
C ALA A 98 -8.08 -3.25 3.33
N LEU A 99 -9.38 -3.16 3.58
CA LEU A 99 -10.40 -2.95 2.55
C LEU A 99 -10.84 -1.47 2.52
N ASP A 100 -11.46 -1.08 1.43
CA ASP A 100 -11.99 0.27 1.19
C ASP A 100 -10.95 1.38 1.44
N VAL A 101 -9.70 1.13 1.07
CA VAL A 101 -8.61 2.11 1.22
C VAL A 101 -8.71 3.10 0.06
N LEU A 102 -8.93 4.37 0.38
CA LEU A 102 -9.03 5.42 -0.62
C LEU A 102 -7.66 6.01 -0.95
N VAL A 103 -7.38 6.20 -2.23
CA VAL A 103 -6.14 6.79 -2.73
C VAL A 103 -6.46 7.94 -3.66
N GLY A 104 -5.98 9.13 -3.29
CA GLY A 104 -6.06 10.33 -4.11
C GLY A 104 -4.74 10.59 -4.83
N THR A 105 -4.83 11.04 -6.08
CA THR A 105 -3.66 11.25 -6.94
C THR A 105 -3.46 12.71 -7.36
N ALA A 106 -2.25 13.00 -7.85
CA ALA A 106 -1.85 14.33 -8.28
C ALA A 106 -2.61 14.85 -9.51
N ASP A 107 -3.21 13.98 -10.31
CA ASP A 107 -4.08 14.33 -11.43
C ASP A 107 -5.57 14.35 -11.05
N GLY A 108 -5.87 14.18 -9.76
CA GLY A 108 -7.21 14.39 -9.25
C GLY A 108 -8.14 13.17 -9.29
N PHE A 109 -7.62 11.99 -9.64
CA PHE A 109 -8.38 10.75 -9.52
C PHE A 109 -8.43 10.23 -8.08
N LEU A 110 -9.58 9.65 -7.74
CA LEU A 110 -9.78 8.87 -6.54
C LEU A 110 -9.90 7.38 -6.90
N PHE A 111 -9.16 6.54 -6.19
CA PHE A 111 -9.16 5.10 -6.34
C PHE A 111 -9.52 4.42 -5.03
N GLU A 112 -10.10 3.22 -5.14
CA GLU A 112 -10.34 2.33 -4.01
C GLU A 112 -9.47 1.08 -4.15
N LEU A 113 -8.81 0.74 -3.06
CA LEU A 113 -7.93 -0.41 -2.96
C LEU A 113 -8.48 -1.42 -1.95
N CYS A 114 -8.43 -2.69 -2.32
CA CYS A 114 -8.47 -3.80 -1.39
C CYS A 114 -7.07 -4.42 -1.31
N LEU A 115 -6.45 -4.31 -0.14
CA LEU A 115 -5.10 -4.76 0.14
C LEU A 115 -5.13 -6.03 0.96
N GLU A 116 -5.26 -7.17 0.29
CA GLU A 116 -5.34 -8.48 0.93
C GLU A 116 -4.03 -9.27 0.82
N THR A 117 -3.80 -10.17 1.78
CA THR A 117 -2.84 -11.24 1.60
C THR A 117 -3.51 -12.51 1.13
N ALA A 118 -3.01 -13.14 0.06
CA ALA A 118 -3.35 -14.52 -0.24
C ALA A 118 -2.99 -15.39 0.98
N ALA A 119 -3.99 -16.05 1.57
CA ALA A 119 -3.79 -16.93 2.70
C ALA A 119 -2.78 -18.04 2.34
N PRO A 120 -1.85 -18.42 3.24
CA PRO A 120 -1.13 -19.67 3.09
C PRO A 120 -2.11 -20.83 3.34
N GLY A 121 -2.86 -21.26 2.32
CA GLY A 121 -3.73 -22.44 2.47
C GLY A 121 -4.87 -22.63 1.47
N ALA A 122 -5.23 -21.66 0.63
CA ALA A 122 -6.27 -21.87 -0.38
C ALA A 122 -5.72 -22.58 -1.63
N ALA A 123 -5.11 -23.76 -1.44
CA ALA A 123 -4.90 -24.71 -2.52
C ALA A 123 -6.19 -25.50 -2.71
N ALA A 124 -6.87 -25.24 -3.83
CA ALA A 124 -8.03 -25.99 -4.28
C ALA A 124 -7.77 -27.50 -4.25
N GLY A 125 -8.79 -28.24 -3.82
CA GLY A 125 -8.86 -29.67 -4.05
C GLY A 125 -8.84 -30.01 -5.55
N ALA A 126 -8.27 -31.18 -5.83
CA ALA A 126 -8.32 -31.96 -7.07
C ALA A 126 -7.52 -31.45 -8.29
N GLY A 127 -6.54 -32.27 -8.70
CA GLY A 127 -6.06 -32.33 -10.09
C GLY A 127 -4.56 -32.24 -10.26
N ALA A 128 -3.95 -33.35 -10.69
CA ALA A 128 -2.52 -33.54 -10.90
C ALA A 128 -1.86 -32.55 -11.88
N GLY A 129 -0.65 -32.10 -11.51
CA GLY A 129 0.42 -31.70 -12.43
C GLY A 129 0.37 -30.27 -12.97
N LYS A 130 1.17 -29.37 -12.39
CA LYS A 130 1.91 -28.26 -13.04
C LYS A 130 2.64 -27.42 -11.99
N SER A 131 3.72 -26.74 -12.42
CA SER A 131 4.65 -25.93 -11.61
C SER A 131 3.98 -25.14 -10.49
N LYS A 132 4.51 -25.24 -9.26
CA LYS A 132 4.08 -24.44 -8.11
C LYS A 132 4.44 -22.96 -8.32
N SER A 133 3.59 -22.21 -9.03
CA SER A 133 3.58 -20.75 -8.91
C SER A 133 3.11 -20.40 -7.49
N LYS A 134 3.93 -19.64 -6.77
CA LYS A 134 3.58 -19.11 -5.45
C LYS A 134 2.36 -18.20 -5.62
N PRO A 135 1.30 -18.32 -4.79
CA PRO A 135 0.12 -17.48 -4.93
C PRO A 135 0.53 -16.01 -4.76
N THR A 136 0.35 -15.24 -5.83
CA THR A 136 0.49 -13.79 -5.83
C THR A 136 -0.71 -13.21 -5.07
N PRO A 137 -0.52 -12.38 -4.05
CA PRO A 137 -1.65 -11.70 -3.41
C PRO A 137 -2.38 -10.86 -4.47
N GLU A 138 -3.67 -11.12 -4.64
CA GLU A 138 -4.51 -10.34 -5.54
C GLU A 138 -4.78 -8.99 -4.85
N THR A 139 -4.03 -7.97 -5.24
CA THR A 139 -4.42 -6.58 -4.95
C THR A 139 -5.59 -6.27 -5.87
N LEU A 140 -6.80 -6.40 -5.35
CA LEU A 140 -8.00 -6.04 -6.09
C LEU A 140 -8.11 -4.51 -6.11
N PHE A 141 -7.94 -3.94 -7.29
CA PHE A 141 -8.06 -2.52 -7.55
C PHE A 141 -9.39 -2.23 -8.21
N ARG A 142 -10.16 -1.30 -7.65
CA ARG A 142 -11.38 -0.80 -8.29
C ARG A 142 -11.27 0.72 -8.39
N LYS A 143 -11.34 1.22 -9.63
CA LYS A 143 -11.54 2.65 -9.83
C LYS A 143 -12.96 2.97 -9.35
N LEU A 144 -13.09 3.82 -8.34
CA LEU A 144 -14.40 4.35 -7.94
C LEU A 144 -14.90 5.28 -9.04
N LEU A 145 -15.79 4.77 -9.87
CA LEU A 145 -16.37 5.52 -10.99
C LEU A 145 -17.35 6.62 -10.53
N ALA A 146 -17.76 6.64 -9.26
CA ALA A 146 -18.76 7.56 -8.73
C ALA A 146 -18.19 8.85 -8.08
N LEU A 147 -16.91 8.88 -7.72
CA LEU A 147 -16.21 10.06 -7.16
C LEU A 147 -15.23 10.64 -8.20
N THR A 148 -15.77 10.73 -9.42
CA THR A 148 -15.17 11.15 -10.70
C THR A 148 -14.39 12.45 -10.58
N GLU A 149 -13.06 12.34 -10.60
CA GLU A 149 -12.11 13.38 -10.99
C GLU A 149 -12.34 14.75 -10.35
N VAL A 150 -11.71 14.96 -9.18
CA VAL A 150 -11.43 16.32 -8.71
C VAL A 150 -10.50 16.91 -9.77
N ARG A 151 -10.80 18.04 -10.43
CA ARG A 151 -9.98 18.55 -11.54
C ARG A 151 -8.63 19.14 -11.09
N GLU A 152 -8.28 18.87 -9.85
CA GLU A 152 -7.15 19.38 -9.10
C GLU A 152 -6.50 18.25 -8.31
N PRO A 153 -5.20 18.36 -7.98
CA PRO A 153 -4.51 17.38 -7.14
C PRO A 153 -5.25 17.16 -5.81
N ILE A 154 -5.52 15.89 -5.46
CA ILE A 154 -6.15 15.58 -4.17
C ILE A 154 -5.11 15.75 -3.05
N ALA A 155 -5.20 16.84 -2.30
CA ALA A 155 -4.21 17.16 -1.26
C ALA A 155 -4.42 16.40 0.05
N GLY A 156 -5.63 15.91 0.31
CA GLY A 156 -5.97 15.21 1.55
C GLY A 156 -7.24 14.38 1.41
N LEU A 157 -7.36 13.36 2.25
CA LEU A 157 -8.53 12.50 2.36
C LEU A 157 -8.87 12.32 3.84
N CYS A 158 -10.15 12.33 4.14
CA CYS A 158 -10.70 11.97 5.44
C CYS A 158 -11.78 10.91 5.19
N VAL A 159 -11.75 9.84 5.97
CA VAL A 159 -12.73 8.75 5.88
C VAL A 159 -13.45 8.71 7.22
N GLU A 160 -14.74 9.00 7.19
CA GLU A 160 -15.63 8.90 8.34
C GLU A 160 -16.65 7.80 8.07
N CYS A 161 -16.78 6.88 9.01
CA CYS A 161 -17.81 5.85 8.98
C CYS A 161 -19.05 6.41 9.66
N VAL A 162 -20.09 6.70 8.88
CA VAL A 162 -21.38 7.05 9.46
C VAL A 162 -22.10 5.76 9.80
N GLU A 163 -22.32 5.51 11.10
CA GLU A 163 -23.21 4.42 11.54
C GLU A 163 -24.62 4.71 11.01
N GLY A 164 -25.17 3.77 10.24
CA GLY A 164 -26.52 3.82 9.68
C GLY A 164 -27.53 3.06 10.52
#